data_AF-A0A2N2RYY6-F1
#
_entry.id   AF-A0A2N2RYY6-F1
#
_cell.length_a   1.000
_cell.length_b   1.000
_cell.length_c   1.000
_cell.angle_alpha   90.00
_cell.angle_beta   90.00
_cell.angle_gamma   90.00
#
_symmetry.space_group_name_H-M   'P 1'
#
loop_
_entity.id
_entity.type
_entity.pdbx_description
1 polymer ?
#
loop_
_entity_poly.entity_id
_entity_poly.type
_entity_poly.pdbx_seq_one_letter_code
_entity_poly.pdbx_strand_id
1 'polypeptide(L)'
;MLPGDSTLRGVLYHKVRNGGKYAGEDTTITLAPSTFLSGVKVYLYPVTAHLVELNRLEESNRNRFTLALISEKKQLKKIIPDQRLYKYSRMTKTDGHGRYVFKNIKPGKYYLYVPPQDIHSSGTEAVRSGTSVVSDGIYSAEVAHYQNQNYRVKTMVEYAEYVDIDSGQNEVTLESRMRHRKR
;
A
#
# COMPACT_ATOMS: atom_id res chain seq x y z
N MET A 1 -6.20 -26.95 -19.26
CA MET A 1 -5.43 -27.05 -18.00
C MET A 1 -6.31 -27.78 -16.99
N LEU A 2 -5.83 -28.87 -16.38
CA LEU A 2 -6.55 -29.53 -15.28
C LEU A 2 -6.83 -28.52 -14.14
N PRO A 3 -8.02 -28.51 -13.53
CA PRO A 3 -8.28 -27.68 -12.34
C PRO A 3 -7.39 -28.17 -11.19
N GLY A 4 -6.92 -27.24 -10.35
CA GLY A 4 -6.36 -27.63 -9.04
C GLY A 4 -7.45 -27.72 -7.99
N ASP A 5 -7.08 -28.14 -6.78
CA ASP A 5 -8.04 -28.36 -5.68
C ASP A 5 -7.92 -27.32 -4.56
N SER A 6 -6.90 -26.46 -4.61
CA SER A 6 -6.63 -25.46 -3.57
C SER A 6 -7.48 -24.20 -3.73
N THR A 7 -7.89 -23.63 -2.60
CA THR A 7 -8.57 -22.33 -2.51
C THR A 7 -7.71 -21.34 -1.76
N LEU A 8 -7.44 -20.20 -2.38
CA LEU A 8 -6.79 -19.05 -1.74
C LEU A 8 -7.84 -18.03 -1.36
N ARG A 9 -7.84 -17.62 -0.10
CA ARG A 9 -8.68 -16.56 0.46
C ARG A 9 -7.79 -15.46 1.00
N GLY A 10 -8.27 -14.24 0.94
CA GLY A 10 -7.64 -13.18 1.71
C GLY A 10 -8.57 -12.02 1.96
N VAL A 11 -8.09 -11.12 2.80
CA VAL A 11 -8.78 -9.89 3.16
C VAL A 11 -7.85 -8.71 2.87
N LEU A 12 -8.29 -7.82 2.01
CA LEU A 12 -7.56 -6.62 1.60
C LEU A 12 -7.99 -5.43 2.46
N TYR A 13 -7.01 -4.82 3.14
CA TYR A 13 -7.26 -3.67 4.01
C TYR A 13 -6.05 -2.74 4.08
N HIS A 14 -6.26 -1.53 4.56
CA HIS A 14 -5.18 -0.61 4.94
C HIS A 14 -5.38 -0.10 6.36
N LYS A 15 -4.34 0.52 6.92
CA LYS A 15 -4.40 1.21 8.22
C LYS A 15 -3.95 2.67 8.15
N VAL A 16 -4.07 3.29 6.97
CA VAL A 16 -3.87 4.73 6.80
C VAL A 16 -4.81 5.51 7.72
N ARG A 17 -4.25 6.40 8.54
CA ARG A 17 -5.00 7.23 9.49
C ARG A 17 -5.86 8.25 8.77
N ASN A 18 -7.08 8.43 9.29
CA ASN A 18 -7.98 9.50 8.88
C ASN A 18 -8.32 10.34 10.12
N GLY A 19 -8.14 11.65 10.04
CA GLY A 19 -8.33 12.58 11.16
C GLY A 19 -7.05 12.94 11.92
N GLY A 20 -7.12 14.06 12.63
CA GLY A 20 -6.03 14.61 13.46
C GLY A 20 -4.81 15.09 12.66
N LYS A 21 -3.71 15.35 13.36
CA LYS A 21 -2.42 15.83 12.81
C LYS A 21 -1.65 14.78 11.99
N TYR A 22 -2.01 13.51 12.12
CA TYR A 22 -1.32 12.39 11.46
C TYR A 22 -2.14 11.76 10.34
N ALA A 23 -3.14 12.49 9.81
CA ALA A 23 -3.94 12.01 8.69
C ALA A 23 -3.04 11.69 7.48
N GLY A 24 -3.25 10.53 6.88
CA GLY A 24 -2.47 10.04 5.73
C GLY A 24 -1.28 9.16 6.09
N GLU A 25 -0.90 9.06 7.37
CA GLU A 25 0.17 8.17 7.81
C GLU A 25 -0.30 6.71 7.90
N ASP A 26 0.55 5.78 7.45
CA ASP A 26 0.35 4.34 7.69
C ASP A 26 0.74 3.99 9.11
N THR A 27 -0.25 3.64 9.94
CA THR A 27 -0.04 3.39 11.36
C THR A 27 0.67 2.06 11.61
N THR A 28 1.75 2.06 12.37
CA THR A 28 2.43 0.81 12.78
C THR A 28 1.77 0.16 14.01
N ILE A 29 0.82 0.85 14.65
CA ILE A 29 0.13 0.40 15.87
C ILE A 29 -0.79 -0.78 15.55
N THR A 30 -0.61 -1.88 16.27
CA THR A 30 -1.34 -3.14 16.06
C THR A 30 -2.85 -2.98 16.21
N LEU A 31 -3.31 -2.21 17.19
CA LEU A 31 -4.72 -1.97 17.52
C LEU A 31 -5.42 -0.90 16.66
N ALA A 32 -4.71 -0.26 15.74
CA ALA A 32 -5.36 0.73 14.88
C ALA A 32 -6.42 0.08 13.98
N PRO A 33 -7.55 0.78 13.72
CA PRO A 33 -8.64 0.24 12.94
C PRO A 33 -8.19 -0.07 11.50
N SER A 34 -8.65 -1.21 11.00
CA SER A 34 -8.45 -1.61 9.60
C SER A 34 -9.60 -1.08 8.75
N THR A 35 -9.26 -0.47 7.62
CA THR A 35 -10.24 -0.07 6.61
C THR A 35 -10.17 -1.06 5.46
N PHE A 36 -11.26 -1.80 5.23
CA PHE A 36 -11.36 -2.76 4.14
C PHE A 36 -11.56 -2.08 2.80
N LEU A 37 -10.97 -2.65 1.76
CA LEU A 37 -11.04 -2.10 0.40
C LEU A 37 -11.94 -2.96 -0.48
N SER A 38 -13.09 -2.41 -0.87
CA SER A 38 -14.09 -3.08 -1.72
C SER A 38 -13.91 -2.77 -3.20
N GLY A 39 -14.25 -3.72 -4.08
CA GLY A 39 -14.23 -3.56 -5.53
C GLY A 39 -12.83 -3.49 -6.16
N VAL A 40 -11.77 -3.70 -5.38
CA VAL A 40 -10.38 -3.64 -5.83
C VAL A 40 -10.01 -4.92 -6.57
N LYS A 41 -9.34 -4.78 -7.71
CA LYS A 41 -8.85 -5.92 -8.50
C LYS A 41 -7.62 -6.52 -7.84
N VAL A 42 -7.67 -7.84 -7.63
CA VAL A 42 -6.55 -8.63 -7.10
C VAL A 42 -6.11 -9.58 -8.21
N TYR A 43 -4.82 -9.59 -8.51
CA TYR A 43 -4.23 -10.42 -9.54
C TYR A 43 -3.35 -11.50 -8.93
N LEU A 44 -3.43 -12.71 -9.47
CA LEU A 44 -2.62 -13.85 -9.06
C LEU A 44 -1.85 -14.35 -10.29
N TYR A 45 -0.53 -14.28 -10.22
CA TYR A 45 0.37 -14.71 -11.28
C TYR A 45 1.13 -15.97 -10.85
N PRO A 46 1.25 -16.99 -11.71
CA PRO A 46 2.21 -18.07 -11.47
C PRO A 46 3.64 -17.49 -11.45
N VAL A 47 4.44 -17.89 -10.47
CA VAL A 47 5.83 -17.44 -10.39
C VAL A 47 6.64 -18.13 -11.48
N THR A 48 7.24 -17.30 -12.34
CA THR A 48 8.13 -17.73 -13.43
C THR A 48 9.44 -16.97 -13.31
N ALA A 49 10.52 -17.50 -13.89
CA ALA A 49 11.80 -16.79 -13.94
C ALA A 49 11.66 -15.38 -14.55
N HIS A 50 10.80 -15.24 -15.56
CA HIS A 50 10.48 -13.94 -16.16
C HIS A 50 9.83 -12.98 -15.17
N LEU A 51 8.84 -13.43 -14.38
CA LEU A 51 8.18 -12.57 -13.38
C LEU A 51 9.15 -12.14 -12.28
N VAL A 52 10.02 -13.05 -11.83
CA VAL A 52 11.04 -12.75 -10.82
C VAL A 52 11.99 -11.67 -11.34
N GLU A 53 12.47 -11.81 -12.57
CA GLU A 53 13.37 -10.81 -13.18
C GLU A 53 12.65 -9.49 -13.44
N LEU A 54 11.39 -9.52 -13.88
CA LEU A 54 10.56 -8.32 -14.05
C LEU A 54 10.45 -7.54 -12.73
N ASN A 55 10.11 -8.24 -11.64
CA ASN A 55 10.00 -7.63 -10.31
C ASN A 55 11.35 -7.05 -9.86
N ARG A 56 12.47 -7.75 -10.12
CA ARG A 56 13.83 -7.25 -9.82
C ARG A 56 14.17 -5.99 -10.61
N LEU A 57 13.82 -5.93 -11.90
CA LEU A 57 14.07 -4.78 -12.75
C LEU A 57 13.18 -3.59 -12.36
N GLU A 58 11.91 -3.81 -12.05
CA GLU A 58 11.02 -2.77 -11.52
C GLU A 58 11.55 -2.20 -10.21
N GLU A 59 11.98 -3.06 -9.29
CA GLU A 59 12.59 -2.68 -8.02
C GLU A 59 13.86 -1.84 -8.24
N SER A 60 14.76 -2.32 -9.08
CA SER A 60 16.01 -1.62 -9.43
C SER A 60 15.74 -0.28 -10.11
N ASN A 61 14.71 -0.20 -10.96
CA ASN A 61 14.33 1.04 -11.62
C ASN A 61 13.78 2.06 -10.63
N ARG A 62 12.97 1.63 -9.66
CA ARG A 62 12.44 2.50 -8.59
C ARG A 62 13.55 2.96 -7.64
N ASN A 63 14.45 2.07 -7.21
CA ASN A 63 15.55 2.39 -6.30
C ASN A 63 16.64 3.27 -6.93
N ARG A 64 16.73 3.34 -8.26
CA ARG A 64 17.61 4.32 -8.93
C ARG A 64 17.23 5.77 -8.63
N PHE A 65 15.99 6.04 -8.24
CA PHE A 65 15.54 7.37 -7.87
C PHE A 65 16.05 7.82 -6.49
N THR A 66 16.26 6.89 -5.54
CA THR A 66 16.74 7.24 -4.19
C THR A 66 18.23 7.60 -4.18
N LEU A 67 19.02 6.98 -5.06
CA LEU A 67 20.44 7.33 -5.30
C LEU A 67 20.63 8.59 -6.17
N ALA A 68 19.56 9.09 -6.82
CA ALA A 68 19.60 10.26 -7.70
C ALA A 68 19.63 11.61 -6.95
N LEU A 69 19.73 11.62 -5.62
CA LEU A 69 20.12 12.83 -4.87
C LEU A 69 21.53 13.31 -5.22
N ILE A 70 22.35 12.48 -5.90
CA ILE A 70 23.76 12.76 -6.25
C ILE A 70 23.98 12.84 -7.77
N SER A 71 23.05 12.37 -8.61
CA SER A 71 23.21 12.30 -10.06
C SER A 71 21.91 12.68 -10.77
N GLU A 72 22.01 13.54 -11.79
CA GLU A 72 20.93 14.13 -12.58
C GLU A 72 19.70 13.22 -12.70
N LYS A 73 18.51 13.79 -12.38
CA LYS A 73 17.18 13.16 -12.34
C LYS A 73 16.95 12.15 -13.47
N LYS A 74 17.38 10.90 -13.26
CA LYS A 74 17.26 9.85 -14.27
C LYS A 74 15.81 9.37 -14.30
N GLN A 75 15.14 9.58 -15.42
CA GLN A 75 13.76 9.15 -15.61
C GLN A 75 13.60 7.64 -15.40
N LEU A 76 12.56 7.24 -14.65
CA LEU A 76 12.19 5.84 -14.49
C LEU A 76 11.92 5.21 -15.86
N LYS A 77 12.55 4.08 -16.15
CA LYS A 77 12.31 3.33 -17.39
C LYS A 77 10.96 2.63 -17.33
N LYS A 78 10.19 2.67 -18.42
CA LYS A 78 8.98 1.84 -18.54
C LYS A 78 9.41 0.44 -18.97
N ILE A 79 9.14 -0.57 -18.14
CA ILE A 79 9.43 -1.97 -18.46
C ILE A 79 8.17 -2.59 -19.06
N ILE A 80 8.31 -3.23 -20.23
CA ILE A 80 7.20 -3.89 -20.92
C ILE A 80 7.35 -5.40 -20.66
N PRO A 81 6.42 -6.03 -19.93
CA PRO A 81 6.50 -7.47 -19.68
C PRO A 81 6.04 -8.28 -20.90
N ASP A 82 6.52 -9.51 -21.01
CA ASP A 82 5.99 -10.49 -21.97
C ASP A 82 4.47 -10.66 -21.78
N GLN A 83 3.72 -10.57 -22.87
CA GLN A 83 2.26 -10.70 -22.90
C GLN A 83 1.78 -12.05 -22.32
N ARG A 84 2.59 -13.10 -22.40
CA ARG A 84 2.31 -14.43 -21.84
C ARG A 84 2.12 -14.40 -20.33
N LEU A 85 2.70 -13.42 -19.63
CA LEU A 85 2.48 -13.21 -18.20
C LEU A 85 0.98 -13.02 -17.88
N TYR A 86 0.28 -12.28 -18.72
CA TYR A 86 -1.15 -12.00 -18.53
C TYR A 86 -2.03 -13.21 -18.88
N LYS A 87 -1.60 -14.06 -19.83
CA LYS A 87 -2.36 -15.24 -20.28
C LYS A 87 -2.68 -16.21 -19.14
N TYR A 88 -1.77 -16.36 -18.18
CA TYR A 88 -1.93 -17.27 -17.05
C TYR A 88 -2.28 -16.55 -15.74
N SER A 89 -2.49 -15.23 -15.79
CA SER A 89 -2.93 -14.48 -14.64
C SER A 89 -4.40 -14.77 -14.34
N ARG A 90 -4.73 -14.84 -13.06
CA ARG A 90 -6.12 -14.88 -12.59
C ARG A 90 -6.44 -13.55 -11.94
N MET A 91 -7.69 -13.11 -12.08
CA MET A 91 -8.17 -11.87 -11.49
C MET A 91 -9.46 -12.12 -10.73
N THR A 92 -9.58 -11.50 -9.56
CA THR A 92 -10.81 -11.42 -8.79
C THR A 92 -10.99 -9.99 -8.27
N LYS A 93 -12.15 -9.70 -7.70
CA LYS A 93 -12.41 -8.42 -7.03
C LYS A 93 -12.75 -8.66 -5.57
N THR A 94 -12.37 -7.71 -4.73
CA THR A 94 -12.75 -7.72 -3.32
C THR A 94 -14.23 -7.39 -3.13
N ASP A 95 -14.85 -8.02 -2.14
CA ASP A 95 -16.23 -7.74 -1.73
C ASP A 95 -16.33 -6.52 -0.79
N GLY A 96 -17.53 -6.23 -0.28
CA GLY A 96 -17.80 -5.12 0.64
C GLY A 96 -17.00 -5.15 1.95
N HIS A 97 -16.42 -6.30 2.30
CA HIS A 97 -15.58 -6.49 3.48
C HIS A 97 -14.10 -6.70 3.10
N GLY A 98 -13.71 -6.35 1.87
CA GLY A 98 -12.34 -6.51 1.39
C GLY A 98 -11.93 -7.95 1.10
N ARG A 99 -12.85 -8.92 1.20
CA ARG A 99 -12.53 -10.34 1.04
C ARG A 99 -12.44 -10.69 -0.43
N TYR A 100 -11.50 -11.55 -0.78
CA TYR A 100 -11.34 -12.08 -2.13
C TYR A 100 -11.03 -13.57 -2.09
N VAL A 101 -11.39 -14.28 -3.17
CA VAL A 101 -11.22 -15.73 -3.27
C VAL A 101 -10.77 -16.13 -4.66
N PHE A 102 -9.78 -17.03 -4.73
CA PHE A 102 -9.40 -17.77 -5.91
C PHE A 102 -9.62 -19.27 -5.64
N LYS A 103 -10.47 -19.91 -6.44
CA LYS A 103 -10.77 -21.34 -6.32
C LYS A 103 -10.05 -22.15 -7.38
N ASN A 104 -9.84 -23.43 -7.13
CA ASN A 104 -9.29 -24.39 -8.08
C ASN A 104 -7.87 -24.04 -8.55
N ILE A 105 -7.02 -23.61 -7.62
CA ILE A 105 -5.62 -23.27 -7.87
C ILE A 105 -4.79 -24.55 -7.72
N LYS A 106 -3.78 -24.73 -8.59
CA LYS A 106 -2.83 -25.83 -8.45
C LYS A 106 -1.78 -25.52 -7.38
N PRO A 107 -1.24 -26.51 -6.68
CA PRO A 107 -0.03 -26.32 -5.88
C PRO A 107 1.10 -25.68 -6.69
N GLY A 108 1.86 -24.81 -6.06
CA GLY A 108 2.94 -24.05 -6.69
C GLY A 108 3.12 -22.67 -6.08
N LYS A 109 4.08 -21.94 -6.64
CA LYS A 109 4.42 -20.58 -6.20
C LYS A 109 3.64 -19.55 -7.02
N TYR A 110 3.01 -18.61 -6.33
CA TYR A 110 2.24 -17.53 -6.93
C TYR A 110 2.72 -16.18 -6.44
N TYR A 111 2.51 -15.16 -7.25
CA TYR A 111 2.71 -13.77 -6.91
C TYR A 111 1.36 -13.08 -6.92
N LEU A 112 0.94 -12.66 -5.74
CA LEU A 112 -0.28 -11.90 -5.55
C LEU A 112 0.05 -10.41 -5.70
N TYR A 113 -0.68 -9.72 -6.55
CA TYR A 113 -0.47 -8.31 -6.84
C TYR A 113 -1.78 -7.55 -6.80
N VAL A 114 -1.78 -6.43 -6.08
CA VAL A 114 -2.87 -5.47 -6.03
C VAL A 114 -2.35 -4.14 -6.54
N PRO A 115 -2.95 -3.55 -7.60
CA PRO A 115 -2.55 -2.25 -8.10
C PRO A 115 -2.61 -1.18 -7.01
N PRO A 116 -1.72 -0.18 -7.03
CA PRO A 116 -1.72 0.89 -6.03
C PRO A 116 -3.08 1.55 -5.90
N GLN A 117 -3.50 1.79 -4.66
CA GLN A 117 -4.74 2.49 -4.32
C GLN A 117 -4.41 3.83 -3.69
N ASP A 118 -5.17 4.85 -4.08
CA ASP A 118 -5.05 6.19 -3.52
C ASP A 118 -6.04 6.34 -2.36
N ILE A 119 -5.52 6.46 -1.14
CA ILE A 119 -6.32 6.67 0.06
C ILE A 119 -6.40 8.17 0.34
N HIS A 120 -7.62 8.69 0.34
CA HIS A 120 -7.88 10.07 0.70
C HIS A 120 -8.20 10.16 2.19
N SER A 121 -7.46 11.01 2.89
CA SER A 121 -7.66 11.29 4.30
C SER A 121 -7.73 12.79 4.53
N SER A 122 -8.40 13.18 5.61
CA SER A 122 -8.51 14.57 6.04
C SER A 122 -8.01 14.69 7.47
N GLY A 123 -7.28 15.75 7.76
CA GLY A 123 -6.72 16.00 9.08
C GLY A 123 -6.94 17.45 9.52
N THR A 124 -6.64 17.69 10.79
CA THR A 124 -6.67 19.00 11.41
C THR A 124 -5.46 19.12 12.31
N GLU A 125 -4.71 20.21 12.18
CA GLU A 125 -3.55 20.49 13.01
C GLU A 125 -3.65 21.91 13.60
N ALA A 126 -3.21 22.06 14.85
CA ALA A 126 -3.05 23.37 15.48
C ALA A 126 -1.77 24.03 14.95
N VAL A 127 -1.93 25.03 14.10
CA VAL A 127 -0.82 25.79 13.52
C VAL A 127 -0.71 27.12 14.26
N ARG A 128 0.53 27.52 14.59
CA ARG A 128 0.79 28.80 15.27
C ARG A 128 0.29 29.94 14.40
N SER A 129 -0.64 30.74 14.94
CA SER A 129 -1.25 31.87 14.26
C SER A 129 -0.65 33.22 14.66
N GLY A 130 0.13 33.27 15.74
CA GLY A 130 0.85 34.47 16.15
C GLY A 130 1.44 34.41 17.56
N THR A 131 1.90 35.55 18.05
CA THR A 131 2.35 35.77 19.43
C THR A 131 1.80 37.08 19.98
N SER A 132 1.50 37.10 21.28
CA SER A 132 1.27 38.33 22.03
C SER A 132 2.34 38.46 23.10
N VAL A 133 2.79 39.69 23.34
CA VAL A 133 3.69 40.02 24.45
C VAL A 133 2.83 40.64 25.55
N VAL A 134 2.90 40.06 26.75
CA VAL A 134 2.35 40.66 27.96
C VAL A 134 3.52 41.25 28.73
N SER A 135 3.43 42.53 29.09
CA SER A 135 4.47 43.23 29.84
C SER A 135 3.84 44.05 30.94
N ASP A 136 4.40 43.98 32.15
CA ASP A 136 4.03 44.82 33.30
C ASP A 136 5.13 45.86 33.62
N GLY A 137 5.91 46.24 32.60
CA GLY A 137 6.97 47.25 32.72
C GLY A 137 8.31 46.75 33.31
N ILE A 138 8.31 45.68 34.10
CA ILE A 138 9.53 45.06 34.67
C ILE A 138 9.79 43.66 34.08
N TYR A 139 8.72 42.90 33.78
CA TYR A 139 8.80 41.58 33.17
C TYR A 139 7.97 41.53 31.90
N SER A 140 8.46 40.79 30.90
CA SER A 140 7.70 40.47 29.69
C SER A 140 7.63 38.95 29.48
N ALA A 141 6.49 38.50 28.96
CA ALA A 141 6.26 37.11 28.57
C ALA A 141 5.61 37.05 27.19
N GLU A 142 6.06 36.10 26.37
CA GLU A 142 5.47 35.80 25.08
C GLU A 142 4.47 34.65 25.19
N VAL A 143 3.25 34.87 24.70
CA VAL A 143 2.20 33.84 24.62
C VAL A 143 1.97 33.52 23.15
N ALA A 144 2.13 32.25 22.76
CA ALA A 144 1.87 31.78 21.42
C ALA A 144 0.38 31.44 21.23
N HIS A 145 -0.18 31.89 20.10
CA HIS A 145 -1.56 31.58 19.69
C HIS A 145 -1.56 30.51 18.61
N TYR A 146 -2.59 29.67 18.63
CA TYR A 146 -2.77 28.57 17.67
C TYR A 146 -4.17 28.62 17.07
N GLN A 147 -4.27 28.23 15.81
CA GLN A 147 -5.54 28.03 15.11
C GLN A 147 -5.57 26.65 14.47
N ASN A 148 -6.77 26.07 14.39
CA ASN A 148 -6.95 24.79 13.71
C ASN A 148 -6.95 25.00 12.20
N GLN A 149 -6.04 24.31 11.50
CA GLN A 149 -5.97 24.28 10.05
C GLN A 149 -6.33 22.88 9.54
N ASN A 150 -7.34 22.81 8.68
CA ASN A 150 -7.76 21.58 8.01
C ASN A 150 -6.90 21.33 6.77
N TYR A 151 -6.57 20.07 6.52
CA TYR A 151 -5.81 19.66 5.35
C TYR A 151 -6.30 18.31 4.82
N ARG A 152 -5.95 17.99 3.58
CA ARG A 152 -6.26 16.72 2.91
C ARG A 152 -4.99 16.08 2.41
N VAL A 153 -4.86 14.78 2.60
CA VAL A 153 -3.71 14.00 2.17
C VAL A 153 -4.16 12.86 1.27
N LYS A 154 -3.42 12.68 0.19
CA LYS A 154 -3.55 11.55 -0.73
C LYS A 154 -2.38 10.60 -0.49
N THR A 155 -2.66 9.44 0.06
CA THR A 155 -1.65 8.42 0.40
C THR A 155 -1.80 7.23 -0.55
N MET A 156 -0.80 7.02 -1.39
CA MET A 156 -0.74 5.83 -2.23
C MET A 156 -0.29 4.62 -1.39
N VAL A 157 -1.06 3.55 -1.42
CA VAL A 157 -0.74 2.26 -0.78
C VAL A 157 -0.68 1.17 -1.82
N GLU A 158 0.21 0.20 -1.63
CA GLU A 158 0.36 -0.96 -2.51
C GLU A 158 0.44 -2.26 -1.70
N TYR A 159 0.17 -3.38 -2.37
CA TYR A 159 0.34 -4.71 -1.80
C TYR A 159 0.74 -5.70 -2.88
N ALA A 160 1.82 -6.42 -2.62
CA ALA A 160 2.24 -7.55 -3.43
C ALA A 160 3.02 -8.52 -2.55
N GLU A 161 2.82 -9.82 -2.77
CA GLU A 161 3.42 -10.86 -1.94
C GLU A 161 3.57 -12.16 -2.72
N TYR A 162 4.63 -12.92 -2.42
CA TYR A 162 4.80 -14.29 -2.92
C TYR A 162 4.06 -15.26 -1.99
N VAL A 163 3.26 -16.14 -2.58
CA VAL A 163 2.43 -17.12 -1.89
C VAL A 163 2.81 -18.50 -2.41
N ASP A 164 3.31 -19.34 -1.51
CA ASP A 164 3.58 -20.74 -1.80
C ASP A 164 2.36 -21.57 -1.40
N ILE A 165 1.87 -22.42 -2.32
CA ILE A 165 0.77 -23.36 -2.08
C ILE A 165 1.34 -24.77 -2.16
N ASP A 166 1.42 -25.45 -1.03
CA ASP A 166 2.01 -26.78 -0.97
C ASP A 166 1.08 -27.86 -1.54
N SER A 167 1.67 -28.99 -1.93
CA SER A 167 0.90 -30.15 -2.38
C SER A 167 0.05 -30.70 -1.23
N GLY A 168 -1.26 -30.87 -1.47
CA GLY A 168 -2.23 -31.30 -0.45
C GLY A 168 -2.79 -30.15 0.42
N GLN A 169 -2.31 -28.92 0.24
CA GLN A 169 -2.90 -27.76 0.90
C GLN A 169 -4.16 -27.31 0.17
N ASN A 170 -5.32 -27.58 0.79
CA ASN A 170 -6.61 -27.24 0.19
C ASN A 170 -7.03 -25.79 0.44
N GLU A 171 -6.48 -25.14 1.47
CA GLU A 171 -6.83 -23.76 1.84
C GLU A 171 -5.62 -22.93 2.25
N VAL A 172 -5.55 -21.71 1.73
CA VAL A 172 -4.56 -20.68 2.06
C VAL A 172 -5.30 -19.40 2.42
N THR A 173 -5.01 -18.82 3.59
CA THR A 173 -5.62 -17.57 4.04
C THR A 173 -4.56 -16.49 4.18
N LEU A 174 -4.85 -15.29 3.65
CA LEU A 174 -3.93 -14.16 3.63
C LEU A 174 -4.54 -12.90 4.25
N GLU A 175 -3.74 -12.23 5.07
CA GLU A 175 -4.01 -10.86 5.51
C GLU A 175 -3.28 -9.87 4.60
N SER A 176 -3.99 -9.38 3.59
CA SER A 176 -3.44 -8.50 2.57
C SER A 176 -3.50 -7.05 3.04
N ARG A 177 -2.58 -6.67 3.93
CA ARG A 177 -2.44 -5.29 4.38
C ARG A 177 -1.69 -4.45 3.34
N MET A 178 -2.40 -3.54 2.69
CA MET A 178 -1.79 -2.50 1.86
C MET A 178 -1.06 -1.48 2.73
N ARG A 179 0.17 -1.15 2.34
CA ARG A 179 1.03 -0.22 3.07
C ARG A 179 1.51 0.91 2.19
N HIS A 180 1.76 2.05 2.83
CA HIS A 180 2.49 3.10 2.16
C HIS A 180 3.94 2.66 2.04
N ARG A 181 4.43 2.59 0.81
CA ARG A 181 5.83 2.28 0.58
C ARG A 181 6.68 3.51 0.86
N LYS A 182 7.46 3.47 1.94
CA LYS A 182 8.44 4.51 2.25
C LYS A 182 9.40 4.64 1.06
N ARG A 183 9.55 5.87 0.56
CA ARG A 183 10.53 6.23 -0.47
C ARG A 183 11.93 6.27 0.09
#